data_AF-A0A1H6U0N5-F1
#
_entry.id   AF-A0A1H6U0N5-F1
#
_cell.length_a   1.000
_cell.length_b   1.000
_cell.length_c   1.000
_cell.angle_alpha   90.00
_cell.angle_beta   90.00
_cell.angle_gamma   90.00
#
_symmetry.space_group_name_H-M   'P 1'
#
loop_
_entity.id
_entity.type
_entity.pdbx_description
1 polymer ?
#
loop_
_entity_poly.entity_id
_entity_poly.type
_entity_poly.pdbx_seq_one_letter_code
_entity_poly.pdbx_strand_id
1 'polypeptide(L)' 'MANTAAPASIHQHLHVDVEFHVTYLDTDTGHIRREDFHDLAAAERFASAQLRDEDGWAVVDHVKIPAASRMVA' A
#
# COMPACT_ATOMS: atom_id res chain seq x y z
N MET A 1 27.91 -18.12 -39.04
CA MET A 1 27.46 -16.71 -39.13
C MET A 1 26.54 -16.45 -37.94
N ALA A 2 26.60 -15.25 -37.38
CA ALA A 2 26.23 -14.90 -36.00
C ALA A 2 24.78 -15.25 -35.59
N ASN A 3 24.65 -16.00 -34.49
CA ASN A 3 23.38 -16.17 -33.77
C ASN A 3 23.30 -15.04 -32.73
N THR A 4 22.71 -13.90 -33.09
CA THR A 4 22.55 -12.75 -32.21
C THR A 4 21.43 -13.04 -31.22
N ALA A 5 21.78 -13.63 -30.07
CA ALA A 5 20.92 -13.61 -28.90
C ALA A 5 20.84 -12.16 -28.40
N ALA A 6 19.68 -11.54 -28.55
CA ALA A 6 19.41 -10.23 -27.95
C ALA A 6 19.58 -10.32 -26.43
N PRO A 7 20.24 -9.35 -25.77
CA PRO A 7 20.30 -9.32 -24.32
C PRO A 7 18.88 -9.12 -23.79
N ALA A 8 18.42 -10.05 -22.95
CA ALA A 8 17.17 -9.92 -22.23
C ALA A 8 17.19 -8.59 -21.47
N SER A 9 16.21 -7.73 -21.71
CA SER A 9 16.01 -6.48 -20.99
C SER A 9 15.95 -6.78 -19.49
N ILE A 10 17.04 -6.52 -18.78
CA ILE A 10 17.08 -6.45 -17.33
C ILE A 10 16.45 -5.10 -16.96
N HIS A 11 15.16 -4.96 -17.22
CA HIS A 11 14.35 -4.02 -16.46
C HIS A 11 14.10 -4.74 -15.14
N GLN A 12 15.05 -4.60 -14.21
CA GLN A 12 14.75 -4.73 -12.79
C GLN A 12 13.72 -3.64 -12.49
N HIS A 13 12.44 -3.92 -12.78
CA HIS A 13 11.35 -3.34 -12.03
C HIS A 13 11.62 -3.80 -10.60
N LEU A 14 12.37 -2.99 -9.84
CA LEU A 14 12.24 -2.93 -8.40
C LEU A 14 10.75 -2.73 -8.19
N HIS A 15 10.02 -3.82 -8.02
CA HIS A 15 8.60 -3.80 -7.80
C HIS A 15 8.46 -3.12 -6.44
N VAL A 16 8.16 -1.82 -6.45
CA VAL A 16 7.86 -1.12 -5.21
C VAL A 16 6.51 -1.66 -4.80
N ASP A 17 6.51 -2.56 -3.83
CA ASP A 17 5.25 -3.01 -3.26
C ASP A 17 4.69 -1.82 -2.48
N VAL A 18 3.49 -1.42 -2.86
CA VAL A 18 2.80 -0.31 -2.24
C VAL A 18 1.80 -0.88 -1.23
N GLU A 19 1.81 -0.32 -0.04
CA GLU A 19 0.84 -0.60 0.99
C GLU A 19 0.14 0.69 1.41
N PHE A 20 -1.13 0.58 1.76
CA PHE A 20 -1.98 1.68 2.17
C PHE A 20 -2.39 1.45 3.62
N HIS A 21 -2.10 2.40 4.49
CA HIS A 21 -2.51 2.32 5.90
C HIS A 21 -3.64 3.32 6.11
N VAL A 22 -4.77 2.87 6.64
CA VAL A 22 -5.86 3.76 7.02
C VAL A 22 -5.84 3.94 8.52
N THR A 23 -5.54 5.14 8.99
CA THR A 23 -5.66 5.52 10.41
C THR A 23 -6.95 6.31 10.61
N TYR A 24 -7.79 5.92 11.56
CA TYR A 24 -9.12 6.52 11.73
C TYR A 24 -9.54 6.58 13.20
N LEU A 25 -10.48 7.49 13.50
CA LEU A 25 -11.18 7.52 14.79
C LEU A 25 -12.33 6.52 14.76
N ASP A 26 -12.25 5.50 15.61
CA ASP A 26 -13.36 4.63 15.94
C ASP A 26 -14.27 5.38 16.92
N THR A 27 -15.36 5.95 16.40
CA THR A 27 -16.27 6.79 17.19
C THR A 27 -17.12 5.99 18.18
N ASP A 28 -17.27 4.68 17.97
CA ASP A 28 -17.99 3.79 18.88
C ASP A 28 -17.21 3.56 20.18
N THR A 29 -15.88 3.50 20.08
CA THR A 29 -14.98 3.25 21.22
C THR A 29 -14.18 4.47 21.66
N GLY A 30 -14.14 5.52 20.84
CA GLY A 30 -13.34 6.73 21.06
C GLY A 30 -11.84 6.54 20.84
N HIS A 31 -11.42 5.44 20.20
CA HIS A 31 -10.03 5.10 20.01
C HIS A 31 -9.55 5.33 18.58
N ILE A 32 -8.25 5.63 18.42
CA ILE A 32 -7.62 5.69 17.11
C ILE A 32 -7.20 4.27 16.73
N ARG A 33 -7.62 3.80 15.56
CA ARG A 33 -7.28 2.49 15.01
C ARG A 33 -6.55 2.63 13.68
N ARG A 34 -5.87 1.56 13.27
CA ARG A 34 -5.18 1.45 11.98
C ARG A 34 -5.49 0.11 11.34
N GLU A 35 -5.75 0.15 10.03
CA GLU A 35 -5.88 -1.05 9.19
C GLU A 35 -5.04 -0.90 7.92
N ASP A 36 -4.47 -2.01 7.48
CA ASP A 36 -3.53 -2.06 6.37
C ASP A 36 -4.19 -2.71 5.14
N PHE A 37 -3.90 -2.17 3.96
CA PHE A 37 -4.48 -2.57 2.69
C PHE A 37 -3.40 -2.63 1.59
N HIS A 38 -3.56 -3.52 0.64
CA HIS A 38 -2.69 -3.58 -0.55
C HIS A 38 -3.29 -2.91 -1.80
N ASP A 39 -4.52 -2.37 -1.67
CA ASP A 39 -5.24 -1.70 -2.75
C ASP A 39 -5.76 -0.34 -2.29
N LEU A 40 -5.51 0.70 -3.11
CA LEU A 40 -5.90 2.07 -2.80
C LEU A 40 -7.42 2.21 -2.74
N ALA A 41 -8.13 1.62 -3.70
CA ALA A 41 -9.58 1.77 -3.79
C ALA A 41 -10.28 1.11 -2.59
N ALA A 42 -9.75 -0.02 -2.09
CA ALA A 42 -10.19 -0.64 -0.85
C ALA A 42 -9.94 0.27 0.37
N ALA A 43 -8.74 0.84 0.48
CA ALA A 43 -8.38 1.75 1.56
C ALA A 43 -9.27 3.01 1.59
N GLU A 44 -9.49 3.65 0.44
CA GLU A 44 -10.35 4.84 0.32
C GLU A 44 -11.82 4.54 0.63
N ARG A 45 -12.33 3.38 0.18
CA ARG A 45 -13.68 2.93 0.53
C ARG A 45 -13.82 2.72 2.03
N PHE A 46 -12.83 2.10 2.66
CA PHE A 46 -12.83 1.90 4.10
C PHE A 46 -12.78 3.23 4.84
N ALA A 47 -11.88 4.14 4.46
CA ALA A 47 -11.78 5.47 5.04
C ALA A 47 -13.10 6.24 4.93
N SER A 48 -13.72 6.24 3.74
CA SER A 48 -15.03 6.87 3.52
C SER A 48 -16.12 6.28 4.41
N ALA A 49 -16.07 4.98 4.68
CA ALA A 49 -17.01 4.31 5.56
C ALA A 49 -16.84 4.66 7.06
N GLN A 50 -15.71 5.25 7.47
CA GLN A 50 -15.49 5.73 8.84
C GLN A 50 -16.02 7.15 9.07
N LEU A 51 -16.32 7.92 8.02
CA LEU A 51 -16.82 9.30 8.10
C LEU A 51 -18.34 9.36 8.39
N ARG A 52 -18.81 8.59 9.37
CA ARG A 52 -20.25 8.44 9.68
C ARG A 52 -20.77 9.44 10.70
N ASP A 53 -19.85 10.02 11.46
CA ASP A 53 -20.14 10.98 12.52
C ASP A 53 -19.49 12.32 12.19
N GLU A 54 -20.00 13.42 12.77
CA GLU A 54 -19.50 14.77 12.51
C GLU A 54 -18.04 14.93 12.99
N ASP A 55 -17.68 14.22 14.05
CA ASP A 55 -16.33 14.22 14.62
C ASP A 55 -15.42 13.14 13.98
N GLY A 56 -15.98 12.30 13.11
CA GLY A 56 -15.29 11.18 12.47
C GLY A 56 -14.24 11.64 11.45
N TRP A 57 -13.07 11.02 11.50
CA TRP A 57 -12.00 11.27 10.53
C TRP A 57 -11.26 9.98 10.18
N ALA A 58 -10.71 9.94 8.97
CA ALA A 58 -9.84 8.89 8.49
C ALA A 58 -8.75 9.48 7.58
N VAL A 59 -7.54 8.95 7.70
CA VAL A 59 -6.35 9.33 6.92
C VAL A 59 -5.86 8.08 6.19
N VAL A 60 -5.62 8.20 4.88
CA VAL A 60 -5.04 7.14 4.06
C VAL A 60 -3.59 7.49 3.74
N ASP A 61 -2.66 6.71 4.28
CA ASP A 61 -1.24 6.84 4.04
C ASP A 61 -0.80 5.92 2.89
N HIS A 62 0.01 6.45 1.97
CA HIS A 62 0.59 5.69 0.86
C HIS A 62 2.06 5.35 1.21
N VAL A 63 2.30 4.08 1.56
CA VAL A 63 3.61 3.60 1.99
C VAL A 63 4.28 2.80 0.87
N LYS A 64 5.47 3.25 0.47
CA LYS A 64 6.31 2.53 -0.50
C LYS A 64 7.21 1.56 0.26
N ILE A 65 6.98 0.27 0.10
CA ILE A 65 7.83 -0.76 0.68
C ILE A 65 8.94 -1.03 -0.33
N PRO A 66 10.22 -0.83 0.05
CA PRO A 66 11.31 -1.30 -0.80
C PRO A 66 11.20 -2.82 -0.90
N ALA A 67 11.12 -3.36 -2.11
CA ALA A 67 11.27 -4.79 -2.34
C ALA A 67 12.59 -5.20 -1.70
N ALA A 68 12.51 -5.82 -0.52
CA ALA A 68 13.68 -6.32 0.16
C ALA A 68 14.35 -7.26 -0.82
N SER A 69 15.54 -6.88 -1.29
CA SER A 69 16.38 -7.77 -2.05
C SER A 69 16.58 -8.98 -1.17
N ARG A 70 15.88 -10.07 -1.48
CA ARG A 70 15.99 -11.34 -0.79
C ARG A 70 17.43 -11.80 -0.98
N MET A 71 18.30 -11.44 -0.04
CA MET A 71 19.62 -12.03 0.11
C MET A 71 19.37 -13.50 0.46
N VAL A 72 19.42 -14.36 -0.56
CA VAL A 72 19.55 -15.79 -0.39
C VAL A 72 21.01 -16.02 0.00
N ALA A 73 21.22 -16.50 1.22
CA ALA A 73 22.52 -16.91 1.75
C ALA A 73 23.02 -18.18 1.05
#